data_AF-A0A1I3BFG6-F1
#
_entry.id   AF-A0A1I3BFG6-F1
#
_cell.length_a   1.000
_cell.length_b   1.000
_cell.length_c   1.000
_cell.angle_alpha   90.00
_cell.angle_beta   90.00
_cell.angle_gamma   90.00
#
_symmetry.space_group_name_H-M   'P 1'
#
loop_
_entity.id
_entity.type
_entity.pdbx_description
1 polymer ?
#
loop_
_entity_poly.entity_id
_entity_poly.type
_entity_poly.pdbx_seq_one_letter_code
_entity_poly.pdbx_strand_id
1 'polypeptide(L)'
;MSGVKCINKIFSIILILCLMLSLVGCKSDDTSVATYDMYDTSTVYGITHNGSSSDIELFAKDLCVTGTEDLGTSAVDSQVAGAAGAFNTTEQTVVYAQKIHEKMYPASTTKIMTAYIACLYGDLDEFYTVSANAVKQDSDSSVINLKEGDVISLRDLLYGLMLRSGNDAAVTIAEGISGDVETFVAKMNETAKSLGATNTNFVTPNGLHDENHYTSVYDMYLILNAAMKNETFYNIFTASNYTANYTSGGSPKTVEWNTTNQYTTGKITTPSGFTIIGGKTGTTGAAGYCLVLLSENEDHDKIISIVFNADCRSNLYLLMNEILSNYCL
;
A
#
# COMPACT_ATOMS: atom_id res chain seq x y z
N MET A 1 -40.26 82.34 -16.41
CA MET A 1 -39.12 82.36 -15.47
C MET A 1 -38.51 80.96 -15.42
N SER A 2 -37.18 80.95 -15.43
CA SER A 2 -36.27 79.81 -15.46
C SER A 2 -36.59 78.71 -14.44
N GLY A 3 -36.27 77.46 -14.78
CA GLY A 3 -36.32 76.33 -13.85
C GLY A 3 -35.96 74.99 -14.46
N VAL A 4 -34.71 74.84 -14.94
CA VAL A 4 -34.10 73.52 -15.22
C VAL A 4 -34.03 72.71 -13.92
N LYS A 5 -34.46 71.45 -13.93
CA LYS A 5 -34.01 70.46 -12.93
C LYS A 5 -33.50 69.19 -13.61
N CYS A 6 -32.23 68.93 -13.33
CA CYS A 6 -31.38 67.83 -13.71
C CYS A 6 -32.05 66.46 -13.54
N ILE A 7 -32.13 65.69 -14.63
CA ILE A 7 -32.15 64.23 -14.53
C ILE A 7 -30.75 63.77 -14.09
N ASN A 8 -30.79 62.93 -13.08
CA ASN A 8 -29.67 62.53 -12.24
C ASN A 8 -28.66 61.70 -13.04
N LYS A 9 -27.47 62.25 -13.34
CA LYS A 9 -26.36 61.57 -14.05
C LYS A 9 -25.92 60.24 -13.41
N ILE A 10 -26.35 59.96 -12.18
CA ILE A 10 -26.05 58.72 -11.45
C ILE A 10 -26.82 57.52 -12.05
N PHE A 11 -28.03 57.71 -12.58
CA PHE A 11 -28.84 56.60 -13.10
C PHE A 11 -28.34 56.07 -14.45
N SER A 12 -27.77 56.92 -15.30
CA SER A 12 -27.15 56.49 -16.56
C SER A 12 -25.80 55.80 -16.39
N ILE A 13 -25.07 56.07 -15.30
CA ILE A 13 -23.78 55.42 -15.02
C ILE A 13 -24.00 53.98 -14.52
N ILE A 14 -25.06 53.73 -13.75
CA ILE A 14 -25.38 52.39 -13.23
C ILE A 14 -25.83 51.45 -14.36
N LEU A 15 -26.57 51.96 -15.36
CA LEU A 15 -27.01 51.14 -16.49
C LEU A 15 -25.86 50.76 -17.45
N ILE A 16 -24.83 51.61 -17.56
CA ILE A 16 -23.63 51.33 -18.36
C ILE A 16 -22.67 50.37 -17.63
N LEU A 17 -22.61 50.43 -16.29
CA LEU A 17 -21.80 49.50 -15.50
C LEU A 17 -22.38 48.07 -15.51
N CYS A 18 -23.71 47.92 -15.51
CA CYS A 18 -24.36 46.60 -15.62
C CYS A 18 -24.24 45.95 -17.00
N LEU A 19 -24.00 46.73 -18.07
CA LEU A 19 -23.77 46.21 -19.43
C LEU A 19 -22.30 45.85 -19.73
N MET A 20 -21.36 46.26 -18.87
CA MET A 20 -19.93 45.91 -18.98
C MET A 20 -19.54 44.67 -18.15
N LEU A 21 -20.44 44.16 -17.29
CA LEU A 21 -20.22 42.97 -16.47
C LEU A 21 -20.66 41.66 -17.13
N SER A 22 -21.21 41.70 -18.36
CA SER A 22 -21.64 40.52 -19.11
C SER A 22 -20.69 40.11 -20.25
N LEU A 23 -19.44 40.60 -20.25
CA LEU A 23 -18.41 40.25 -21.24
C LEU A 23 -17.14 39.63 -20.61
N VAL A 24 -17.24 39.09 -19.39
CA VAL A 24 -16.23 38.14 -18.92
C VAL A 24 -16.55 36.81 -19.57
N GLY A 25 -15.91 36.55 -20.72
CA GLY A 25 -15.96 35.27 -21.40
C GLY A 25 -15.57 34.15 -20.44
N CYS A 26 -16.26 33.02 -20.55
CA CYS A 26 -15.82 31.77 -19.98
C CYS A 26 -14.38 31.50 -20.45
N LYS A 27 -13.41 31.72 -19.57
CA LYS A 27 -12.12 31.10 -19.69
C LYS A 27 -12.38 29.63 -19.39
N SER A 28 -12.45 28.81 -20.43
CA SER A 28 -12.21 27.38 -20.25
C SER A 28 -10.83 27.29 -19.61
N ASP A 29 -10.76 26.73 -18.41
CA ASP A 29 -9.50 26.17 -17.94
C ASP A 29 -9.17 25.07 -18.94
N ASP A 30 -8.37 25.42 -19.95
CA ASP A 30 -7.48 24.45 -20.58
C ASP A 30 -6.61 23.95 -19.43
N THR A 31 -7.09 22.90 -18.76
CA THR A 31 -6.19 21.87 -18.26
C THR A 31 -5.32 21.53 -19.45
N SER A 32 -4.13 22.12 -19.51
CA SER A 32 -3.04 21.57 -20.28
C SER A 32 -2.79 20.22 -19.66
N VAL A 33 -3.51 19.20 -20.13
CA VAL A 33 -2.99 17.85 -20.15
C VAL A 33 -1.63 18.04 -20.79
N ALA A 34 -0.57 17.93 -20.00
CA ALA A 34 0.78 17.97 -20.51
C ALA A 34 0.75 17.06 -21.74
N THR A 35 0.92 17.66 -22.92
CA THR A 35 0.74 16.97 -24.19
C THR A 35 1.59 15.72 -24.08
N TYR A 36 0.94 14.55 -24.07
CA TYR A 36 1.64 13.29 -24.06
C TYR A 36 2.52 13.31 -25.29
N ASP A 37 3.82 13.54 -25.09
CA ASP A 37 4.76 13.52 -26.19
C ASP A 37 4.92 12.05 -26.56
N MET A 38 4.16 11.67 -27.59
CA MET A 38 4.06 10.29 -28.08
C MET A 38 5.43 9.70 -28.43
N TYR A 39 6.42 10.56 -28.66
CA TYR A 39 7.77 10.19 -29.02
C TYR A 39 8.75 10.24 -27.86
N ASP A 40 8.40 10.79 -26.70
CA ASP A 40 9.30 10.83 -25.55
C ASP A 40 9.63 9.41 -25.08
N THR A 41 8.64 8.52 -25.07
CA THR A 41 8.85 7.07 -24.87
C THR A 41 9.74 6.48 -25.95
N SER A 42 9.54 6.78 -27.24
CA SER A 42 10.40 6.26 -28.32
C SER A 42 11.85 6.73 -28.20
N THR A 43 12.07 7.93 -27.66
CA THR A 43 13.40 8.52 -27.46
C THR A 43 14.07 7.94 -26.22
N VAL A 44 13.31 7.80 -25.11
CA VAL A 44 13.73 7.13 -23.86
C VAL A 44 14.04 5.65 -24.10
N TYR A 45 13.24 4.98 -24.92
CA TYR A 45 13.41 3.59 -25.31
C TYR A 45 14.27 3.42 -26.56
N GLY A 46 15.04 4.43 -26.98
CA GLY A 46 16.04 4.28 -28.06
C GLY A 46 15.49 3.78 -29.41
N ILE A 47 14.17 3.85 -29.65
CA ILE A 47 13.50 3.46 -30.89
C ILE A 47 13.74 4.58 -31.91
N THR A 48 14.99 4.71 -32.34
CA THR A 48 15.35 5.59 -33.45
C THR A 48 15.16 4.87 -34.78
N HIS A 49 14.88 5.63 -35.84
CA HIS A 49 14.64 5.16 -37.21
C HIS A 49 15.74 4.24 -37.80
N ASN A 50 16.88 4.05 -37.11
CA ASN A 50 18.05 3.30 -37.56
C ASN A 50 18.27 1.94 -36.87
N GLY A 51 17.33 1.44 -36.08
CA GLY A 51 17.32 0.02 -35.67
C GLY A 51 18.50 -0.44 -34.81
N SER A 52 19.19 0.45 -34.09
CA SER A 52 20.11 0.03 -33.04
C SER A 52 19.32 -0.31 -31.77
N SER A 53 19.14 -1.60 -31.49
CA SER A 53 18.59 -2.04 -30.21
C SER A 53 19.64 -1.84 -29.11
N SER A 54 19.48 -0.83 -28.27
CA SER A 54 19.96 -0.92 -26.89
C SER A 54 19.17 -2.02 -26.18
N ASP A 55 19.81 -2.80 -25.31
CA ASP A 55 19.11 -3.74 -24.41
C ASP A 55 18.22 -2.94 -23.45
N ILE A 56 16.99 -2.66 -23.87
CA ILE A 56 16.02 -1.90 -23.08
C ILE A 56 15.34 -2.87 -22.13
N GLU A 57 15.53 -2.63 -20.84
CA GLU A 57 14.79 -3.32 -19.81
C GLU A 57 13.36 -2.78 -19.77
N LEU A 58 12.40 -3.61 -20.18
CA LEU A 58 10.99 -3.28 -20.08
C LEU A 58 10.58 -3.23 -18.62
N PHE A 59 9.75 -2.25 -18.26
CA PHE A 59 9.24 -2.05 -16.89
C PHE A 59 8.67 -3.34 -16.28
N ALA A 60 7.94 -4.12 -17.10
CA ALA A 60 7.25 -5.33 -16.66
C ALA A 60 8.06 -6.63 -16.81
N LYS A 61 9.35 -6.55 -17.14
CA LYS A 61 10.19 -7.73 -17.40
C LYS A 61 10.24 -8.73 -16.25
N ASP A 62 10.18 -8.25 -15.00
CA ASP A 62 10.22 -9.09 -13.79
C ASP A 62 8.85 -9.19 -13.10
N LEU A 63 7.76 -8.91 -13.83
CA LEU A 63 6.41 -8.87 -13.27
C LEU A 63 5.57 -10.02 -13.83
N CYS A 64 4.72 -10.59 -12.97
CA CYS A 64 3.66 -11.49 -13.37
C CYS A 64 2.57 -10.65 -14.06
N VAL A 65 2.64 -10.54 -15.39
CA VAL A 65 1.67 -9.77 -16.18
C VAL A 65 0.47 -10.65 -16.52
N THR A 66 -0.74 -10.13 -16.35
CA THR A 66 -1.98 -10.81 -16.72
C THR A 66 -3.02 -9.82 -17.25
N GLY A 67 -4.06 -10.35 -17.89
CA GLY A 67 -5.23 -9.59 -18.30
C GLY A 67 -6.17 -9.29 -17.13
N THR A 68 -7.34 -8.74 -17.45
CA THR A 68 -8.37 -8.39 -16.46
C THR A 68 -9.31 -9.54 -16.09
N GLU A 69 -9.15 -10.69 -16.73
CA GLU A 69 -10.03 -11.84 -16.56
C GLU A 69 -9.68 -12.65 -15.31
N ASP A 70 -10.70 -13.23 -14.69
CA ASP A 70 -10.53 -14.17 -13.59
C ASP A 70 -9.91 -15.49 -14.08
N LEU A 71 -9.04 -16.08 -13.26
CA LEU A 71 -8.31 -17.32 -13.52
C LEU A 71 -8.39 -18.24 -12.29
N GLY A 72 -8.83 -19.48 -12.50
CA GLY A 72 -8.84 -20.52 -11.46
C GLY A 72 -10.00 -20.44 -10.46
N THR A 73 -10.93 -19.50 -10.61
CA THR A 73 -12.03 -19.26 -9.65
C THR A 73 -13.03 -20.41 -9.51
N SER A 74 -13.16 -21.28 -10.51
CA SER A 74 -14.06 -22.44 -10.48
C SER A 74 -13.53 -23.62 -9.66
N ALA A 75 -12.25 -23.61 -9.29
CA ALA A 75 -11.59 -24.68 -8.54
C ALA A 75 -11.51 -24.40 -7.02
N VAL A 76 -12.04 -23.26 -6.57
CA VAL A 76 -11.95 -22.77 -5.20
C VAL A 76 -13.28 -22.13 -4.78
N ASP A 77 -13.47 -21.95 -3.48
CA ASP A 77 -14.60 -21.22 -2.89
C ASP A 77 -14.45 -19.69 -3.05
N SER A 78 -14.28 -19.20 -4.28
CA SER A 78 -13.97 -17.80 -4.59
C SER A 78 -15.00 -16.80 -4.05
N GLN A 79 -16.26 -17.22 -3.86
CA GLN A 79 -17.35 -16.39 -3.33
C GLN A 79 -17.13 -15.89 -1.89
N VAL A 80 -16.20 -16.48 -1.14
CA VAL A 80 -15.96 -16.12 0.26
C VAL A 80 -15.09 -14.88 0.43
N ALA A 81 -14.51 -14.37 -0.66
CA ALA A 81 -13.66 -13.17 -0.66
C ALA A 81 -14.05 -12.19 -1.78
N GLY A 82 -13.73 -10.91 -1.57
CA GLY A 82 -13.96 -9.86 -2.56
C GLY A 82 -12.99 -9.94 -3.74
N ALA A 83 -11.71 -10.20 -3.47
CA ALA A 83 -10.68 -10.42 -4.49
C ALA A 83 -9.53 -11.26 -3.92
N ALA A 84 -8.84 -11.98 -4.79
CA ALA A 84 -7.67 -12.78 -4.44
C ALA A 84 -6.77 -13.02 -5.65
N GLY A 85 -5.50 -13.34 -5.41
CA GLY A 85 -4.50 -13.54 -6.46
C GLY A 85 -3.32 -14.37 -5.96
N ALA A 86 -2.72 -15.16 -6.85
CA ALA A 86 -1.46 -15.85 -6.62
C ALA A 86 -0.51 -15.64 -7.79
N PHE A 87 0.71 -15.21 -7.47
CA PHE A 87 1.72 -14.77 -8.41
C PHE A 87 3.00 -15.57 -8.17
N ASN A 88 3.39 -16.44 -9.11
CA ASN A 88 4.70 -17.09 -9.07
C ASN A 88 5.73 -16.09 -9.59
N THR A 89 6.54 -15.56 -8.69
CA THR A 89 7.54 -14.52 -9.01
C THR A 89 8.81 -15.11 -9.61
N THR A 90 9.06 -16.42 -9.45
CA THR A 90 10.19 -17.10 -10.07
C THR A 90 9.94 -17.31 -11.56
N GLU A 91 8.80 -17.88 -11.91
CA GLU A 91 8.40 -18.15 -13.31
C GLU A 91 7.69 -16.95 -13.96
N GLN A 92 7.42 -15.90 -13.20
CA GLN A 92 6.74 -14.68 -13.66
C GLN A 92 5.33 -14.94 -14.23
N THR A 93 4.60 -15.88 -13.60
CA THR A 93 3.26 -16.28 -14.01
C THR A 93 2.20 -15.92 -12.98
N VAL A 94 0.99 -15.63 -13.45
CA VAL A 94 -0.20 -15.51 -12.59
C VAL A 94 -0.88 -16.86 -12.55
N VAL A 95 -1.03 -17.42 -11.36
CA VAL A 95 -1.55 -18.78 -11.14
C VAL A 95 -3.01 -18.76 -10.72
N TYR A 96 -3.41 -17.69 -10.04
CA TYR A 96 -4.80 -17.44 -9.68
C TYR A 96 -5.10 -15.95 -9.79
N ALA A 97 -6.27 -15.60 -10.31
CA ALA A 97 -6.75 -14.23 -10.37
C ALA A 97 -8.26 -14.18 -10.11
N GLN A 98 -8.65 -13.35 -9.16
CA GLN A 98 -10.03 -13.03 -8.87
C GLN A 98 -10.14 -11.54 -8.60
N LYS A 99 -10.71 -10.79 -9.55
CA LYS A 99 -10.94 -9.34 -9.44
C LYS A 99 -9.68 -8.57 -9.00
N ILE A 100 -8.52 -8.96 -9.54
CA ILE A 100 -7.23 -8.54 -8.99
C ILE A 100 -6.94 -7.04 -9.12
N HIS A 101 -7.63 -6.34 -10.03
CA HIS A 101 -7.52 -4.89 -10.23
C HIS A 101 -8.62 -4.09 -9.56
N GLU A 102 -9.60 -4.75 -8.91
CA GLU A 102 -10.68 -4.05 -8.22
C GLU A 102 -10.18 -3.35 -6.96
N LYS A 103 -10.82 -2.22 -6.64
CA LYS A 103 -10.51 -1.46 -5.43
C LYS A 103 -10.94 -2.24 -4.19
N MET A 104 -9.98 -2.45 -3.30
CA MET A 104 -10.15 -3.14 -2.03
C MET A 104 -9.53 -2.31 -0.90
N TYR A 105 -10.07 -2.47 0.31
CA TYR A 105 -9.48 -1.85 1.49
C TYR A 105 -8.38 -2.78 2.05
N PRO A 106 -7.12 -2.32 2.16
CA PRO A 106 -6.00 -3.17 2.55
C PRO A 106 -5.96 -3.54 4.04
N ALA A 107 -6.65 -2.78 4.89
CA ALA A 107 -6.47 -2.81 6.34
C ALA A 107 -4.96 -2.77 6.70
N SER A 108 -4.54 -3.50 7.75
CA SER A 108 -3.12 -3.52 8.16
C SER A 108 -2.13 -4.14 7.15
N THR A 109 -2.57 -4.66 6.00
CA THR A 109 -1.61 -5.03 4.93
C THR A 109 -0.91 -3.81 4.35
N THR A 110 -1.47 -2.60 4.52
CA THR A 110 -0.81 -1.29 4.29
C THR A 110 0.57 -1.19 4.91
N LYS A 111 0.80 -1.86 6.06
CA LYS A 111 2.09 -1.83 6.76
C LYS A 111 3.24 -2.42 5.95
N ILE A 112 2.96 -3.20 4.89
CA ILE A 112 3.95 -3.63 3.90
C ILE A 112 4.57 -2.40 3.22
N MET A 113 3.75 -1.44 2.74
CA MET A 113 4.27 -0.21 2.15
C MET A 113 5.03 0.63 3.19
N THR A 114 4.49 0.77 4.40
CA THR A 114 5.17 1.51 5.48
C THR A 114 6.54 0.95 5.81
N ALA A 115 6.65 -0.38 5.96
CA ALA A 115 7.92 -1.04 6.19
C ALA A 115 8.87 -0.90 4.99
N TYR A 116 8.35 -0.95 3.76
CA TYR A 116 9.17 -0.81 2.57
C TYR A 116 9.76 0.60 2.45
N ILE A 117 8.95 1.64 2.62
CA ILE A 117 9.42 3.05 2.67
C ILE A 117 10.48 3.21 3.76
N ALA A 118 10.26 2.62 4.93
CA ALA A 118 11.24 2.68 6.00
C ALA A 118 12.59 2.04 5.64
N CYS A 119 12.57 0.90 4.94
CA CYS A 119 13.79 0.27 4.44
C CYS A 119 14.47 1.04 3.29
N LEU A 120 13.76 1.92 2.58
CA LEU A 120 14.31 2.74 1.50
C LEU A 120 14.93 4.04 2.00
N TYR A 121 14.32 4.67 3.00
CA TYR A 121 14.63 6.05 3.37
C TYR A 121 15.10 6.24 4.82
N GLY A 122 14.95 5.24 5.68
CA GLY A 122 15.33 5.32 7.08
C GLY A 122 16.70 4.69 7.37
N ASP A 123 17.33 5.15 8.45
CA ASP A 123 18.49 4.49 9.05
C ASP A 123 17.99 3.54 10.15
N LEU A 124 18.29 2.25 10.02
CA LEU A 124 17.81 1.21 10.93
C LEU A 124 18.28 1.40 12.37
N ASP A 125 19.43 2.05 12.55
CA ASP A 125 20.03 2.27 13.86
C ASP A 125 19.70 3.67 14.42
N GLU A 126 18.95 4.49 13.68
CA GLU A 126 18.40 5.74 14.17
C GLU A 126 17.29 5.48 15.20
N PHE A 127 17.26 6.32 16.24
CA PHE A 127 16.28 6.27 17.31
C PHE A 127 15.23 7.36 17.16
N TYR A 128 13.97 6.98 17.26
CA TYR A 128 12.84 7.89 17.24
C TYR A 128 12.18 7.98 18.62
N THR A 129 11.70 9.18 18.93
CA THR A 129 10.91 9.43 20.14
C THR A 129 9.44 9.29 19.80
N VAL A 130 8.73 8.44 20.54
CA VAL A 130 7.31 8.18 20.35
C VAL A 130 6.49 9.40 20.74
N SER A 131 5.68 9.91 19.81
CA SER A 131 4.84 11.09 20.01
C SER A 131 3.52 10.75 20.73
N ALA A 132 2.84 11.78 21.24
CA ALA A 132 1.47 11.67 21.73
C ALA A 132 0.49 11.18 20.64
N ASN A 133 0.74 11.56 19.38
CA ASN A 133 -0.09 11.14 18.24
C ASN A 133 0.08 9.65 17.97
N ALA A 134 1.31 9.12 18.04
CA ALA A 134 1.58 7.71 17.83
C ALA A 134 0.83 6.80 18.81
N VAL A 135 0.70 7.20 20.08
CA VAL A 135 -0.01 6.40 21.10
C VAL A 135 -1.52 6.65 21.14
N LYS A 136 -2.03 7.61 20.38
CA LYS A 136 -3.47 7.89 20.26
C LYS A 136 -4.12 6.88 19.33
N GLN A 137 -4.32 5.67 19.85
CA GLN A 137 -4.92 4.54 19.14
C GLN A 137 -6.26 4.15 19.76
N ASP A 138 -7.21 3.70 18.93
CA ASP A 138 -8.47 3.16 19.42
C ASP A 138 -8.25 1.87 20.23
N SER A 139 -9.16 1.55 21.15
CA SER A 139 -8.99 0.45 22.11
C SER A 139 -8.87 -0.94 21.48
N ASP A 140 -9.42 -1.11 20.27
CA ASP A 140 -9.39 -2.35 19.50
C ASP A 140 -8.28 -2.37 18.43
N SER A 141 -7.46 -1.30 18.35
CA SER A 141 -6.31 -1.26 17.46
C SER A 141 -5.19 -2.19 17.92
N SER A 142 -4.50 -2.80 16.97
CA SER A 142 -3.28 -3.57 17.27
C SER A 142 -2.13 -2.62 17.55
N VAL A 143 -1.50 -2.74 18.72
CA VAL A 143 -0.38 -1.91 19.16
C VAL A 143 0.73 -2.76 19.76
N ILE A 144 1.96 -2.23 19.81
CA ILE A 144 3.07 -2.84 20.55
C ILE A 144 3.23 -2.28 21.97
N ASN A 145 2.32 -1.39 22.38
CA ASN A 145 2.25 -0.77 23.70
C ASN A 145 3.44 0.16 23.98
N LEU A 146 3.81 0.96 22.97
CA LEU A 146 4.67 2.12 23.17
C LEU A 146 3.96 3.16 24.04
N LYS A 147 4.75 3.96 24.74
CA LYS A 147 4.29 5.13 25.49
C LYS A 147 4.88 6.40 24.89
N GLU A 148 4.18 7.51 25.03
CA GLU A 148 4.72 8.82 24.69
C GLU A 148 6.06 9.04 25.43
N GLY A 149 7.07 9.48 24.68
CA GLY A 149 8.43 9.68 25.17
C GLY A 149 9.30 8.42 25.21
N ASP A 150 8.79 7.24 24.83
CA ASP A 150 9.64 6.09 24.58
C ASP A 150 10.64 6.41 23.45
N VAL A 151 11.88 5.91 23.55
CA VAL A 151 12.94 6.10 22.55
C VAL A 151 13.37 4.74 22.02
N ILE A 152 13.13 4.48 20.75
CA ILE A 152 13.19 3.16 20.12
C ILE A 152 13.81 3.26 18.72
N SER A 153 14.62 2.27 18.32
CA SER A 153 15.26 2.25 17.00
C SER A 153 14.27 1.97 15.88
N LEU A 154 14.57 2.43 14.66
CA LEU A 154 13.78 2.10 13.48
C LEU A 154 13.69 0.58 13.26
N ARG A 155 14.79 -0.14 13.47
CA ARG A 155 14.83 -1.60 13.39
C ARG A 155 13.79 -2.24 14.30
N ASP A 156 13.77 -1.86 15.58
CA ASP A 156 12.82 -2.40 16.55
C ASP A 156 11.38 -2.02 16.16
N LEU A 157 11.14 -0.77 15.74
CA LEU A 157 9.83 -0.34 15.25
C LEU A 157 9.35 -1.20 14.07
N LEU A 158 10.22 -1.54 13.12
CA LEU A 158 9.87 -2.38 11.97
C LEU A 158 9.48 -3.80 12.35
N TYR A 159 10.20 -4.42 13.30
CA TYR A 159 9.81 -5.74 13.81
C TYR A 159 8.49 -5.69 14.58
N GLY A 160 8.26 -4.65 15.39
CA GLY A 160 6.98 -4.43 16.06
C GLY A 160 5.82 -4.20 15.08
N LEU A 161 6.07 -3.42 14.03
CA LEU A 161 5.15 -3.16 12.93
C LEU A 161 4.72 -4.45 12.23
N MET A 162 5.66 -5.33 11.90
CA MET A 162 5.38 -6.51 11.07
C MET A 162 4.90 -7.71 11.89
N LEU A 163 5.53 -8.02 13.02
CA LEU A 163 5.17 -9.18 13.85
C LEU A 163 3.84 -8.98 14.59
N ARG A 164 3.64 -7.77 15.15
CA ARG A 164 2.51 -7.44 16.02
C ARG A 164 1.51 -6.49 15.40
N SER A 165 1.73 -6.09 14.15
CA SER A 165 0.84 -5.18 13.44
C SER A 165 0.65 -3.84 14.17
N GLY A 166 1.67 -3.35 14.88
CA GLY A 166 1.57 -2.17 15.74
C GLY A 166 1.23 -0.89 14.98
N ASN A 167 0.09 -0.27 15.30
CA ASN A 167 -0.32 1.01 14.75
C ASN A 167 0.51 2.17 15.33
N ASP A 168 0.86 2.09 16.61
CA ASP A 168 1.77 3.00 17.30
C ASP A 168 3.15 3.02 16.65
N ALA A 169 3.68 1.84 16.27
CA ALA A 169 4.91 1.74 15.50
C ALA A 169 4.80 2.40 14.12
N ALA A 170 3.71 2.16 13.39
CA ALA A 170 3.50 2.75 12.06
C ALA A 170 3.50 4.28 12.07
N VAL A 171 2.83 4.90 13.05
CA VAL A 171 2.81 6.36 13.19
C VAL A 171 4.18 6.88 13.61
N THR A 172 4.86 6.22 14.55
CA THR A 172 6.22 6.60 14.97
C THR A 172 7.22 6.54 13.81
N ILE A 173 7.15 5.50 12.97
CA ILE A 173 7.98 5.36 11.77
C ILE A 173 7.69 6.51 10.79
N ALA A 174 6.41 6.82 10.57
CA ALA A 174 6.01 7.85 9.62
C ALA A 174 6.55 9.25 10.04
N GLU A 175 6.32 9.62 11.30
CA GLU A 175 6.80 10.88 11.87
C GLU A 175 8.33 10.93 11.94
N GLY A 176 8.98 9.82 12.32
CA GLY A 176 10.44 9.75 12.41
C GLY A 176 11.14 9.97 11.07
N ILE A 177 10.64 9.34 10.00
CA ILE A 177 11.28 9.39 8.68
C ILE A 177 10.93 10.66 7.90
N SER A 178 9.69 11.14 8.02
CA SER A 178 9.18 12.23 7.16
C SER A 178 8.82 13.50 7.92
N GLY A 179 9.05 13.54 9.24
CA GLY A 179 8.64 14.64 10.11
C GLY A 179 7.17 14.57 10.54
N ASP A 180 6.29 14.11 9.65
CA ASP A 180 4.87 13.95 9.90
C ASP A 180 4.24 12.83 9.05
N VAL A 181 3.01 12.45 9.41
CA VAL A 181 2.25 11.39 8.74
C VAL A 181 1.83 11.75 7.32
N GLU A 182 1.49 13.01 7.06
CA GLU A 182 0.99 13.46 5.75
C GLU A 182 2.09 13.35 4.68
N THR A 183 3.28 13.84 5.01
CA THR A 183 4.48 13.76 4.19
C THR A 183 4.91 12.31 3.96
N PHE A 184 4.79 11.45 4.98
CA PHE A 184 5.05 10.02 4.82
C PHE A 184 4.05 9.35 3.87
N VAL A 185 2.75 9.65 4.00
CA VAL A 185 1.70 9.12 3.13
C VAL A 185 1.89 9.60 1.69
N ALA A 186 2.34 10.83 1.47
CA ALA A 186 2.71 11.32 0.15
C ALA A 186 3.82 10.44 -0.48
N LYS A 187 4.87 10.08 0.30
CA LYS A 187 5.92 9.15 -0.15
C LYS A 187 5.39 7.74 -0.42
N MET A 188 4.44 7.24 0.39
CA MET A 188 3.80 5.94 0.14
C MET A 188 3.11 5.93 -1.23
N ASN A 189 2.38 6.99 -1.56
CA ASN A 189 1.65 7.12 -2.83
C ASN A 189 2.59 7.37 -4.02
N GLU A 190 3.64 8.17 -3.85
CA GLU A 190 4.68 8.35 -4.86
C GLU A 190 5.37 7.02 -5.19
N THR A 191 5.69 6.23 -4.16
CA THR A 191 6.31 4.92 -4.31
C THR A 191 5.35 3.90 -4.92
N ALA A 192 4.07 3.89 -4.53
CA ALA A 192 3.07 3.05 -5.21
C ALA A 192 3.01 3.36 -6.71
N LYS A 193 2.97 4.64 -7.08
CA LYS A 193 2.94 5.08 -8.47
C LYS A 193 4.20 4.68 -9.25
N SER A 194 5.39 4.81 -8.65
CA SER A 194 6.65 4.42 -9.31
C SER A 194 6.76 2.91 -9.55
N LEU A 195 6.07 2.12 -8.73
CA LEU A 195 5.95 0.66 -8.87
C LEU A 195 4.83 0.22 -9.83
N GLY A 196 4.07 1.16 -10.41
CA GLY A 196 2.93 0.85 -11.29
C GLY A 196 1.64 0.50 -10.55
N ALA A 197 1.62 0.56 -9.21
CA ALA A 197 0.44 0.38 -8.37
C ALA A 197 -0.49 1.61 -8.44
N THR A 198 -1.15 1.75 -9.59
CA THR A 198 -1.97 2.92 -9.96
C THR A 198 -3.42 2.85 -9.47
N ASN A 199 -3.86 1.69 -8.98
CA ASN A 199 -5.16 1.49 -8.33
C ASN A 199 -5.04 1.56 -6.80
N THR A 200 -4.07 2.31 -6.30
CA THR A 200 -3.76 2.46 -4.88
C THR A 200 -3.76 3.91 -4.44
N ASN A 201 -4.35 4.17 -3.28
CA ASN A 201 -4.23 5.42 -2.55
C ASN A 201 -4.15 5.12 -1.05
N PHE A 202 -3.02 5.47 -0.45
CA PHE A 202 -2.82 5.43 0.99
C PHE A 202 -3.22 6.79 1.61
N VAL A 203 -3.66 6.72 2.87
CA VAL A 203 -4.18 7.85 3.68
C VAL A 203 -3.61 7.77 5.10
N THR A 204 -3.32 6.54 5.56
CA THR A 204 -2.67 6.27 6.84
C THR A 204 -1.51 5.29 6.64
N PRO A 205 -0.48 5.31 7.51
CA PRO A 205 0.63 4.35 7.46
C PRO A 205 0.28 3.01 8.10
N ASN A 206 -0.86 2.93 8.81
CA ASN A 206 -1.24 1.76 9.59
C ASN A 206 -2.39 0.95 8.97
N GLY A 207 -3.14 1.52 8.02
CA GLY A 207 -4.26 0.86 7.38
C GLY A 207 -5.59 0.96 8.13
N LEU A 208 -5.72 1.90 9.06
CA LEU A 208 -7.03 2.28 9.58
C LEU A 208 -7.93 2.76 8.44
N HIS A 209 -9.22 2.46 8.56
CA HIS A 209 -10.16 2.65 7.46
C HIS A 209 -10.42 4.12 7.14
N ASP A 210 -10.38 4.43 5.85
CA ASP A 210 -10.88 5.64 5.21
C ASP A 210 -11.38 5.19 3.82
N GLU A 211 -12.44 5.80 3.29
CA GLU A 211 -12.99 5.42 1.97
C GLU A 211 -11.99 5.67 0.83
N ASN A 212 -11.08 6.64 1.00
CA ASN A 212 -9.99 6.90 0.08
C ASN A 212 -8.77 6.01 0.35
N HIS A 213 -8.76 5.17 1.39
CA HIS A 213 -7.66 4.27 1.70
C HIS A 213 -7.84 2.91 1.03
N TYR A 214 -7.40 2.78 -0.21
CA TYR A 214 -7.62 1.58 -1.03
C TYR A 214 -6.37 1.14 -1.78
N THR A 215 -6.39 -0.11 -2.24
CA THR A 215 -5.42 -0.71 -3.15
C THR A 215 -6.14 -1.72 -4.05
N SER A 216 -5.39 -2.49 -4.85
CA SER A 216 -5.88 -3.69 -5.53
C SER A 216 -5.01 -4.89 -5.12
N VAL A 217 -5.47 -6.10 -5.41
CA VAL A 217 -4.64 -7.31 -5.19
C VAL A 217 -3.37 -7.23 -6.03
N TYR A 218 -3.48 -6.80 -7.29
CA TYR A 218 -2.34 -6.68 -8.19
C TYR A 218 -1.36 -5.62 -7.71
N ASP A 219 -1.87 -4.46 -7.28
CA ASP A 219 -1.04 -3.38 -6.75
C ASP A 219 -0.29 -3.81 -5.48
N MET A 220 -0.95 -4.53 -4.57
CA MET A 220 -0.30 -5.08 -3.39
C MET A 220 0.77 -6.13 -3.75
N TYR A 221 0.54 -6.91 -4.82
CA TYR A 221 1.56 -7.79 -5.40
C TYR A 221 2.77 -6.98 -5.88
N LEU A 222 2.58 -5.91 -6.66
CA LEU A 222 3.67 -5.06 -7.15
C LEU A 222 4.50 -4.49 -6.01
N ILE A 223 3.82 -4.00 -4.97
CA ILE A 223 4.46 -3.45 -3.76
C ILE A 223 5.28 -4.51 -3.05
N LEU A 224 4.71 -5.68 -2.77
CA LEU A 224 5.43 -6.74 -2.06
C LEU A 224 6.57 -7.31 -2.92
N ASN A 225 6.37 -7.51 -4.22
CA ASN A 225 7.40 -7.99 -5.14
C ASN A 225 8.62 -7.07 -5.14
N ALA A 226 8.40 -5.76 -5.18
CA ALA A 226 9.48 -4.77 -5.07
C ALA A 226 10.15 -4.78 -3.68
N ALA A 227 9.34 -4.86 -2.61
CA ALA A 227 9.84 -4.89 -1.24
C ALA A 227 10.69 -6.14 -0.94
N MET A 228 10.34 -7.30 -1.51
CA MET A 228 11.10 -8.55 -1.39
C MET A 228 12.51 -8.49 -1.98
N LYS A 229 12.76 -7.56 -2.91
CA LYS A 229 14.12 -7.34 -3.47
C LYS A 229 15.04 -6.60 -2.48
N ASN A 230 14.50 -6.01 -1.42
CA ASN A 230 15.28 -5.38 -0.35
C ASN A 230 15.58 -6.40 0.76
N GLU A 231 16.85 -6.75 0.95
CA GLU A 231 17.28 -7.78 1.91
C GLU A 231 16.84 -7.47 3.36
N THR A 232 16.88 -6.21 3.77
CA THR A 232 16.42 -5.80 5.10
C THR A 232 14.92 -6.05 5.25
N PHE A 233 14.12 -5.64 4.26
CA PHE A 233 12.69 -5.89 4.27
C PHE A 233 12.39 -7.39 4.29
N TYR A 234 13.09 -8.19 3.47
CA TYR A 234 12.96 -9.64 3.44
C TYR A 234 13.20 -10.26 4.82
N ASN A 235 14.26 -9.88 5.51
CA ASN A 235 14.59 -10.39 6.84
C ASN A 235 13.53 -10.00 7.90
N ILE A 236 12.93 -8.82 7.79
CA ILE A 236 11.86 -8.38 8.70
C ILE A 236 10.54 -9.11 8.39
N PHE A 237 10.18 -9.23 7.11
CA PHE A 237 8.93 -9.82 6.66
C PHE A 237 8.84 -11.33 6.96
N THR A 238 9.99 -12.02 6.91
CA THR A 238 10.08 -13.48 7.12
C THR A 238 10.40 -13.87 8.57
N ALA A 239 10.55 -12.89 9.47
CA ALA A 239 10.82 -13.18 10.87
C ALA A 239 9.61 -13.79 11.59
N SER A 240 9.88 -14.76 12.45
CA SER A 240 8.87 -15.38 13.32
C SER A 240 8.84 -14.78 14.72
N ASN A 241 9.97 -14.22 15.18
CA ASN A 241 10.12 -13.57 16.47
C ASN A 241 11.22 -12.48 16.42
N TYR A 242 11.20 -11.58 17.39
CA TYR A 242 12.22 -10.56 17.58
C TYR A 242 12.22 -10.07 19.03
N THR A 243 13.41 -9.79 19.59
CA THR A 243 13.55 -9.16 20.91
C THR A 243 14.01 -7.72 20.76
N ALA A 244 13.12 -6.78 21.08
CA ALA A 244 13.38 -5.35 21.02
C ALA A 244 13.93 -4.84 22.36
N ASN A 245 14.79 -3.82 22.29
CA ASN A 245 15.39 -3.15 23.43
C ASN A 245 15.32 -1.64 23.25
N TYR A 246 14.58 -0.96 24.11
CA TYR A 246 14.34 0.48 23.99
C TYR A 246 14.23 1.16 25.35
N THR A 247 14.21 2.49 25.36
CA THR A 247 14.05 3.25 26.60
C THR A 247 12.59 3.61 26.79
N SER A 248 12.03 3.33 27.97
CA SER A 248 10.66 3.71 28.35
C SER A 248 10.65 4.38 29.72
N GLY A 249 10.16 5.62 29.79
CA GLY A 249 10.18 6.41 31.03
C GLY A 249 11.58 6.61 31.62
N GLY A 250 12.61 6.69 30.78
CA GLY A 250 14.02 6.83 31.18
C GLY A 250 14.69 5.53 31.67
N SER A 251 14.02 4.38 31.58
CA SER A 251 14.58 3.07 31.95
C SER A 251 14.64 2.12 30.74
N PRO A 252 15.64 1.23 30.66
CA PRO A 252 15.67 0.18 29.64
C PRO A 252 14.45 -0.74 29.73
N LYS A 253 13.90 -1.12 28.59
CA LYS A 253 12.78 -2.05 28.43
C LYS A 253 13.10 -3.05 27.33
N THR A 254 12.96 -4.34 27.64
CA THR A 254 13.12 -5.44 26.70
C THR A 254 11.77 -6.11 26.49
N VAL A 255 11.39 -6.33 25.23
CA VAL A 255 10.12 -7.00 24.87
C VAL A 255 10.37 -7.99 23.75
N GLU A 256 9.86 -9.20 23.93
CA GLU A 256 9.83 -10.21 22.87
C GLU A 256 8.50 -10.13 22.10
N TRP A 257 8.60 -10.04 20.79
CA TRP A 257 7.46 -10.09 19.88
C TRP A 257 7.50 -11.36 19.06
N ASN A 258 6.37 -12.04 19.03
CA ASN A 258 6.13 -13.23 18.22
C ASN A 258 5.11 -12.92 17.14
N THR A 259 5.28 -13.54 15.97
CA THR A 259 4.43 -13.36 14.79
C THR A 259 2.96 -13.69 15.08
N THR A 260 2.06 -13.00 14.39
CA THR A 260 0.61 -13.28 14.39
C THR A 260 0.18 -14.19 13.25
N ASN A 261 1.10 -14.59 12.36
CA ASN A 261 0.83 -15.47 11.23
C ASN A 261 0.44 -16.87 11.72
N GLN A 262 -0.79 -17.29 11.41
CA GLN A 262 -1.33 -18.54 11.95
C GLN A 262 -0.72 -19.80 11.37
N TYR A 263 -0.12 -19.73 10.18
CA TYR A 263 0.67 -20.82 9.62
C TYR A 263 1.92 -21.04 10.47
N THR A 264 2.66 -19.97 10.77
CA THR A 264 3.89 -20.04 11.59
C THR A 264 3.61 -20.47 13.03
N THR A 265 2.46 -20.07 13.60
CA THR A 265 2.08 -20.52 14.96
C THR A 265 1.47 -21.93 15.01
N GLY A 266 1.33 -22.61 13.87
CA GLY A 266 0.74 -23.96 13.79
C GLY A 266 -0.77 -24.02 14.05
N LYS A 267 -1.48 -22.89 13.96
CA LYS A 267 -2.95 -22.82 14.11
C LYS A 267 -3.67 -23.20 12.82
N ILE A 268 -3.04 -22.92 11.68
CA ILE A 268 -3.49 -23.31 10.36
C ILE A 268 -2.43 -24.24 9.76
N THR A 269 -2.87 -25.36 9.21
CA THR A 269 -1.98 -26.29 8.52
C THR A 269 -1.70 -25.77 7.11
N THR A 270 -0.41 -25.64 6.78
CA THR A 270 0.04 -25.31 5.43
C THR A 270 -0.31 -26.45 4.46
N PRO A 271 -0.78 -26.16 3.24
CA PRO A 271 -0.96 -27.16 2.20
C PRO A 271 0.31 -27.97 1.92
N SER A 272 0.14 -29.23 1.51
CA SER A 272 1.27 -30.09 1.11
C SER A 272 2.02 -29.45 -0.06
N GLY A 273 3.34 -29.60 -0.08
CA GLY A 273 4.19 -29.06 -1.13
C GLY A 273 4.52 -27.57 -1.01
N PHE A 274 4.13 -26.92 0.09
CA PHE A 274 4.41 -25.51 0.34
C PHE A 274 5.01 -25.26 1.72
N THR A 275 5.88 -24.25 1.80
CA THR A 275 6.35 -23.64 3.03
C THR A 275 5.93 -22.17 3.06
N ILE A 276 5.27 -21.73 4.13
CA ILE A 276 4.97 -20.31 4.33
C ILE A 276 6.18 -19.63 4.96
N ILE A 277 6.76 -18.67 4.26
CA ILE A 277 7.99 -17.98 4.67
C ILE A 277 7.66 -16.72 5.47
N GLY A 278 6.67 -15.96 5.05
CA GLY A 278 6.28 -14.70 5.68
C GLY A 278 4.86 -14.30 5.34
N GLY A 279 4.33 -13.32 6.07
CA GLY A 279 2.99 -12.84 5.77
C GLY A 279 2.53 -11.68 6.63
N LYS A 280 1.54 -10.95 6.11
CA LYS A 280 0.88 -9.85 6.82
C LYS A 280 -0.63 -10.01 6.76
N THR A 281 -1.24 -10.03 7.94
CA THR A 281 -2.69 -9.99 8.12
C THR A 281 -3.22 -8.57 8.15
N GLY A 282 -4.49 -8.38 7.79
CA GLY A 282 -5.24 -7.15 7.96
C GLY A 282 -6.69 -7.42 8.32
N THR A 283 -7.27 -6.61 9.20
CA THR A 283 -8.70 -6.69 9.51
C THR A 283 -9.21 -5.31 9.91
N THR A 284 -10.31 -4.90 9.32
CA THR A 284 -11.19 -3.81 9.79
C THR A 284 -12.63 -4.19 9.46
N GLY A 285 -13.61 -3.51 10.04
CA GLY A 285 -15.03 -3.76 9.71
C GLY A 285 -15.33 -3.60 8.21
N ALA A 286 -14.73 -2.59 7.56
CA ALA A 286 -14.95 -2.32 6.15
C ALA A 286 -14.11 -3.20 5.20
N ALA A 287 -12.89 -3.57 5.60
CA ALA A 287 -11.99 -4.36 4.76
C ALA A 287 -12.25 -5.88 4.83
N GLY A 288 -13.05 -6.34 5.79
CA GLY A 288 -13.14 -7.76 6.11
C GLY A 288 -11.79 -8.31 6.58
N TYR A 289 -11.53 -9.57 6.29
CA TYR A 289 -10.27 -10.24 6.60
C TYR A 289 -9.36 -10.26 5.37
N CYS A 290 -8.12 -9.80 5.56
CA CYS A 290 -7.10 -9.67 4.53
C CYS A 290 -5.83 -10.45 4.91
N LEU A 291 -5.17 -11.03 3.92
CA LEU A 291 -3.90 -11.73 4.09
C LEU A 291 -3.04 -11.60 2.85
N VAL A 292 -1.76 -11.28 3.07
CA VAL A 292 -0.70 -11.32 2.06
C VAL A 292 0.35 -12.31 2.56
N LEU A 293 0.72 -13.31 1.75
CA LEU A 293 1.70 -14.32 2.06
C LEU A 293 2.84 -14.33 1.05
N LEU A 294 4.02 -14.69 1.53
CA LEU A 294 5.09 -15.25 0.73
C LEU A 294 5.22 -16.73 1.08
N SER A 295 5.13 -17.59 0.07
CA SER A 295 5.36 -19.03 0.19
C SER A 295 6.42 -19.50 -0.81
N GLU A 296 6.95 -20.69 -0.55
CA GLU A 296 7.83 -21.41 -1.46
C GLU A 296 7.29 -22.82 -1.68
N ASN A 297 7.29 -23.28 -2.94
CA ASN A 297 6.90 -24.65 -3.30
C ASN A 297 8.11 -25.63 -3.25
N GLU A 298 7.88 -26.91 -3.55
CA GLU A 298 8.95 -27.93 -3.56
C GLU A 298 10.05 -27.69 -4.61
N ASP A 299 9.74 -26.94 -5.68
CA ASP A 299 10.68 -26.56 -6.74
C ASP A 299 11.47 -25.28 -6.40
N HIS A 300 11.28 -24.73 -5.20
CA HIS A 300 11.85 -23.46 -4.73
C HIS A 300 11.33 -22.20 -5.46
N ASP A 301 10.20 -22.28 -6.14
CA ASP A 301 9.52 -21.09 -6.65
C ASP A 301 9.02 -20.25 -5.50
N LYS A 302 9.10 -18.92 -5.65
CA LYS A 302 8.50 -17.97 -4.72
C LYS A 302 7.12 -17.57 -5.22
N ILE A 303 6.13 -17.71 -4.36
CA ILE A 303 4.73 -17.35 -4.66
C ILE A 303 4.27 -16.27 -3.69
N ILE A 304 3.77 -15.17 -4.23
CA ILE A 304 3.03 -14.16 -3.47
C ILE A 304 1.54 -14.47 -3.60
N SER A 305 0.86 -14.72 -2.48
CA SER A 305 -0.59 -15.00 -2.46
C SER A 305 -1.32 -13.97 -1.61
N ILE A 306 -2.42 -13.44 -2.12
CA ILE A 306 -3.16 -12.32 -1.54
C ILE A 306 -4.65 -12.66 -1.55
N VAL A 307 -5.32 -12.44 -0.41
CA VAL A 307 -6.78 -12.52 -0.29
C VAL A 307 -7.26 -11.27 0.44
N PHE A 308 -8.23 -10.56 -0.15
CA PHE A 308 -8.85 -9.37 0.41
C PHE A 308 -10.36 -9.53 0.54
N ASN A 309 -10.90 -8.89 1.59
CA ASN A 309 -12.34 -8.90 1.89
C ASN A 309 -12.92 -10.31 2.00
N ALA A 310 -12.25 -11.18 2.74
CA ALA A 310 -12.87 -12.43 3.19
C ALA A 310 -13.91 -12.12 4.26
N ASP A 311 -15.07 -12.77 4.19
CA ASP A 311 -16.22 -12.56 5.08
C ASP A 311 -15.93 -12.96 6.54
N CYS A 312 -15.11 -13.98 6.75
CA CYS A 312 -14.65 -14.43 8.04
C CYS A 312 -13.22 -14.99 7.97
N ARG A 313 -12.57 -15.07 9.14
CA ARG A 313 -11.20 -15.56 9.25
C ARG A 313 -11.03 -17.00 8.79
N SER A 314 -12.01 -17.88 9.02
CA SER A 314 -11.92 -19.27 8.58
C SER A 314 -11.91 -19.35 7.06
N ASN A 315 -12.78 -18.59 6.40
CA ASN A 315 -12.88 -18.54 4.94
C ASN A 315 -11.65 -17.90 4.29
N LEU A 316 -11.03 -16.91 4.95
CA LEU A 316 -9.73 -16.36 4.53
C LEU A 316 -8.67 -17.46 4.36
N TYR A 317 -8.52 -18.32 5.37
CA TYR A 317 -7.52 -19.40 5.34
C TYR A 317 -7.96 -20.60 4.48
N LEU A 318 -9.27 -20.86 4.37
CA LEU A 318 -9.82 -21.84 3.41
C LEU A 318 -9.40 -21.48 1.99
N LEU A 319 -9.79 -20.28 1.52
CA LEU A 319 -9.49 -19.83 0.16
C LEU A 319 -7.98 -19.76 -0.09
N MET A 320 -7.20 -19.25 0.87
CA MET A 320 -5.74 -19.23 0.76
C MET A 320 -5.15 -20.64 0.58
N ASN A 321 -5.64 -21.63 1.33
CA ASN A 321 -5.19 -23.01 1.19
C ASN A 321 -5.63 -23.64 -0.14
N GLU A 322 -6.83 -23.35 -0.62
CA GLU A 322 -7.32 -23.85 -1.92
C GLU A 322 -6.53 -23.27 -3.08
N ILE A 323 -6.22 -21.97 -3.05
CA ILE A 323 -5.37 -21.31 -4.06
C ILE A 323 -4.00 -22.00 -4.13
N LEU A 324 -3.35 -22.24 -2.99
CA LEU A 324 -2.05 -22.90 -2.95
C LEU A 324 -2.14 -24.39 -3.31
N SER A 325 -3.18 -25.11 -2.88
CA SER A 325 -3.33 -26.54 -3.17
C SER A 325 -3.59 -26.81 -4.65
N ASN A 326 -4.30 -25.91 -5.33
CA ASN A 326 -4.59 -26.01 -6.76
C ASN A 326 -3.45 -25.47 -7.65
N TYR A 327 -2.35 -24.97 -7.07
CA TYR A 327 -1.14 -24.60 -7.81
C TYR A 327 -0.49 -25.79 -8.52
N CYS A 328 -0.67 -27.02 -8.00
CA CYS A 328 -0.01 -28.23 -8.49
C CYS A 328 -0.80 -29.01 -9.55
N LEU A 329 -1.89 -28.46 -10.10
CA LEU A 329 -2.78 -29.14 -11.07
C LEU A 329 -2.70 -28.53 -12.47
#